data_AF-G5KGE1-F1
#
_entry.id   AF-G5KGE1-F1
#
_cell.length_a   1.000
_cell.length_b   1.000
_cell.length_c   1.000
_cell.angle_alpha   90.00
_cell.angle_beta   90.00
_cell.angle_gamma   90.00
#
_symmetry.space_group_name_H-M   'P 1'
#
loop_
_entity.id
_entity.type
_entity.pdbx_description
1 polymer ?
#
loop_
_entity_poly.entity_id
_entity_poly.type
_entity_poly.pdbx_seq_one_letter_code
_entity_poly.pdbx_strand_id
1 'polypeptide(L)' 'MLLDDVMSELDNHRQTKLLEAIIEEHVQTFITTTSLSHLNDLPDDIKLFHVKKGIMTLDDKK' A
#
# COMPACT_ATOMS: atom_id res chain seq x y z
N MET A 1 -7.52 -1.14 9.93
CA MET A 1 -7.98 -2.23 9.03
C MET A 1 -6.77 -3.00 8.50
N LEU A 2 -6.96 -4.25 8.09
CA LEU A 2 -5.96 -5.04 7.37
C LEU A 2 -6.55 -5.46 6.03
N LEU A 3 -5.87 -5.11 4.94
CA LEU A 3 -6.25 -5.44 3.57
C LEU A 3 -5.21 -6.41 3.03
N ASP A 4 -5.61 -7.67 2.86
CA ASP A 4 -4.71 -8.75 2.44
C ASP A 4 -4.78 -9.00 0.92
N ASP A 5 -3.66 -8.82 0.22
CA ASP A 5 -3.46 -9.01 -1.23
C ASP A 5 -4.48 -8.31 -2.16
N VAL A 6 -5.26 -7.37 -1.62
CA VAL A 6 -6.39 -6.72 -2.32
C VAL A 6 -5.94 -5.93 -3.56
N MET A 7 -4.68 -5.50 -3.58
CA MET A 7 -4.12 -4.74 -4.70
C MET A 7 -3.92 -5.61 -5.94
N SER A 8 -3.67 -6.92 -5.81
CA SER A 8 -3.53 -7.79 -6.98
C SER A 8 -4.87 -8.11 -7.66
N GLU A 9 -5.98 -7.89 -6.96
CA GLU A 9 -7.35 -8.13 -7.46
C GLU A 9 -8.00 -6.91 -8.12
N LEU A 10 -7.40 -5.73 -7.98
CA LEU A 10 -7.95 -4.46 -8.44
C LEU A 10 -7.18 -3.93 -9.65
N ASP A 11 -7.89 -3.30 -10.59
CA ASP A 11 -7.27 -2.48 -11.62
C ASP A 11 -6.70 -1.17 -11.02
N ASN A 12 -5.80 -0.51 -11.75
CA ASN A 12 -5.10 0.69 -11.29
C ASN A 12 -6.06 1.78 -10.77
N HIS A 13 -7.18 2.00 -11.45
CA HIS A 13 -8.14 3.05 -11.08
C HIS A 13 -8.81 2.76 -9.73
N ARG A 14 -9.15 1.49 -9.49
CA ARG A 14 -9.74 1.05 -8.23
C ARG A 14 -8.73 1.05 -7.09
N GLN A 15 -7.46 0.75 -7.36
CA GLN A 15 -6.39 0.82 -6.37
C GLN A 15 -6.18 2.26 -5.87
N THR A 16 -6.08 3.24 -6.78
CA THR A 16 -5.95 4.65 -6.41
C THR A 16 -7.11 5.13 -5.56
N LYS A 17 -8.35 4.85 -5.96
CA LYS A 17 -9.55 5.22 -5.18
C LYS A 17 -9.59 4.60 -3.79
N LEU A 18 -9.12 3.36 -3.64
CA LEU A 18 -9.07 2.68 -2.35
C LEU A 18 -8.09 3.41 -1.42
N LEU A 19 -6.91 3.79 -1.93
CA LEU A 19 -5.93 4.54 -1.16
C LEU A 19 -6.45 5.91 -0.77
N GLU A 20 -7.00 6.67 -1.73
CA GLU A 20 -7.62 7.99 -1.49
C GLU A 20 -8.64 7.92 -0.36
N ALA A 21 -9.59 6.98 -0.42
CA ALA A 21 -10.61 6.82 0.62
C ALA A 21 -10.02 6.47 2.00
N ILE A 22 -8.99 5.62 2.05
CA ILE A 22 -8.33 5.26 3.33
C ILE A 22 -7.64 6.46 3.96
N ILE A 23 -6.96 7.27 3.14
CA ILE A 23 -6.21 8.45 3.57
C ILE A 23 -7.18 9.56 4.00
N GLU A 24 -8.21 9.85 3.19
CA GLU A 24 -9.21 10.88 3.48
C GLU A 24 -9.96 10.61 4.79
N GLU A 25 -10.34 9.36 5.05
CA GLU A 25 -11.03 8.96 6.28
C GLU A 25 -10.08 8.83 7.49
N HIS A 26 -8.78 9.07 7.32
CA HIS A 26 -7.74 8.99 8.36
C HIS A 26 -7.75 7.65 9.13
N VAL A 27 -8.10 6.57 8.44
CA VAL A 27 -8.22 5.24 9.06
C VAL A 27 -6.87 4.52 9.00
N GLN A 28 -6.33 4.17 10.18
CA GLN A 28 -5.12 3.35 10.25
C GLN A 28 -5.32 2.01 9.52
N THR A 29 -4.56 1.80 8.45
CA THR A 29 -4.72 0.63 7.57
C THR A 29 -3.38 0.02 7.19
N PHE A 30 -3.28 -1.29 7.29
CA PHE A 30 -2.16 -2.08 6.78
C PHE A 30 -2.60 -2.76 5.48
N ILE A 31 -1.76 -2.67 4.45
CA ILE A 31 -2.03 -3.25 3.13
C ILE A 31 -0.86 -4.20 2.82
N THR A 32 -1.16 -5.45 2.48
CA THR A 32 -0.18 -6.38 1.92
C THR A 32 -0.38 -6.43 0.41
N THR A 33 0.72 -6.43 -0.34
CA THR A 33 0.66 -6.60 -1.79
C THR A 33 1.92 -7.28 -2.28
N THR A 34 1.79 -8.04 -3.36
CA THR A 34 2.90 -8.67 -4.07
C THR A 34 3.56 -7.74 -5.09
N SER A 35 2.98 -6.57 -5.38
CA SER A 35 3.44 -5.66 -6.43
C SER A 35 3.20 -4.19 -6.09
N LEU A 36 4.26 -3.37 -6.19
CA LEU A 36 4.21 -1.92 -6.02
C LEU A 36 4.07 -1.16 -7.35
N SER A 37 4.00 -1.88 -8.47
CA SER A 37 4.09 -1.32 -9.83
C SER A 37 3.05 -0.24 -10.13
N HIS A 38 1.95 -0.27 -9.40
CA HIS A 38 0.77 0.57 -9.60
C HIS A 38 0.62 1.64 -8.53
N LEU A 39 1.56 1.68 -7.59
CA LEU A 39 1.56 2.52 -6.39
C LEU A 39 2.59 3.67 -6.52
N ASN A 40 2.86 4.14 -7.74
CA ASN A 40 3.89 5.15 -8.00
C ASN A 40 3.57 6.52 -7.38
N ASP A 41 2.30 6.81 -7.15
CA ASP A 41 1.82 8.08 -6.57
C ASP A 41 1.29 7.89 -5.14
N LEU A 42 1.90 6.97 -4.38
CA LEU A 42 1.62 6.86 -2.94
C LEU A 42 2.01 8.18 -2.26
N PRO A 43 1.15 8.73 -1.39
CA PRO A 43 1.51 9.92 -0.64
C PRO A 43 2.66 9.68 0.34
N ASP A 44 3.37 10.77 0.65
CA ASP A 44 4.61 10.77 1.43
C ASP A 44 4.44 10.29 2.88
N ASP A 45 3.21 10.25 3.38
CA ASP A 45 2.89 9.82 4.75
C ASP A 45 2.82 8.29 4.91
N ILE A 46 2.91 7.54 3.80
CA ILE A 46 2.84 6.09 3.80
C ILE A 46 4.21 5.48 4.11
N LYS A 47 4.22 4.57 5.09
CA LYS A 47 5.40 3.75 5.40
C LYS A 47 5.37 2.48 4.58
N LEU A 48 6.38 2.32 3.73
CA LEU A 48 6.54 1.12 2.92
C LEU A 48 7.47 0.12 3.61
N PHE A 49 7.02 -1.13 3.71
CA PHE A 49 7.81 -2.23 4.26
C PHE A 49 7.95 -3.32 3.20
N HIS A 50 9.19 -3.72 2.94
CA HIS A 50 9.49 -4.81 2.02
C HIS A 50 9.83 -6.08 2.80
N VAL A 51 9.13 -7.18 2.50
CA VAL A 51 9.35 -8.48 3.15
C VAL A 51 10.04 -9.42 2.18
N LYS A 52 11.22 -9.92 2.53
CA LYS A 52 11.98 -10.88 1.74
C LYS A 52 12.50 -12.01 2.62
N LYS A 53 12.12 -13.25 2.27
CA LYS A 53 12.50 -14.46 3.02
C LYS A 53 12.21 -14.38 4.53
N GLY A 54 11.04 -13.82 4.88
CA GLY A 54 10.62 -13.64 6.28
C GLY A 54 11.32 -12.49 7.03
N ILE A 55 12.17 -11.71 6.35
CA ILE A 55 12.83 -10.53 6.92
C ILE A 55 12.14 -9.27 6.38
N MET A 56 11.74 -8.38 7.28
CA MET A 56 11.14 -7.10 6.95
C MET A 56 12.19 -5.99 6.96
N THR A 57 12.19 -5.16 5.92
CA THR A 57 13.02 -3.95 5.81
C THR A 57 12.12 -2.74 5.52
N LEU A 58 12.32 -1.65 6.24
CA LEU A 58 11.66 -0.37 5.95
C LEU A 58 12.26 0.22 4.67
N ASP A 59 11.42 0.63 3.73
CA ASP A 59 11.84 1.36 2.54
C ASP A 59 11.72 2.86 2.84
N ASP A 60 12.84 3.48 3.20
CA ASP A 60 12.95 4.91 3.47
C ASP A 60 12.96 5.70 2.15
N LYS A 61 11.87 5.64 1.38
CA LYS A 61 11.66 6.62 0.31
C LYS A 61 11.44 7.99 0.96
N LYS A 62 12.41 8.87 0.75
CA LYS A 62 12.40 10.29 1.14
C LYS A 62 11.71 11.14 0.09
#